data_AF-A0A833G237-F1
#
_entry.id   AF-A0A833G237-F1
#
_cell.length_a   1.000
_cell.length_b   1.000
_cell.length_c   1.000
_cell.angle_alpha   90.00
_cell.angle_beta   90.00
_cell.angle_gamma   90.00
#
_symmetry.space_group_name_H-M   'P 1'
#
loop_
_entity.id
_entity.type
_entity.pdbx_description
1 polymer ?
#
loop_
_entity_poly.entity_id
_entity_poly.type
_entity_poly.pdbx_seq_one_letter_code
_entity_poly.pdbx_strand_id
1 'polypeptide(L)'
;MIDRLVQEIDEHDQVAIVAFDATHRRFAPWQDAIGVDRKALAAFLTADGGLGETDLVTSLEGAVKLLDGEPGYVVYLGDGTATGGRRTIDQLRDAVAGKATFIGVGIGDGSDMPTLSALADATSGMALHVDLGDDLTMDEPGALSGTIVRTADLSQVVIEPVPPEEFIIDRAACDVNARGVFKGRRTRKTIAELVGMGFDRAALDKVADSTGEAIDITAEQATRFEKVSAVAGDFMDDADPADAENRRLWLYDCYFDADLDGRGVRLWRVAYAGRSILKREPVADDPFVGYAPLRRPHSAVGSNYADRVRGIQTAKTLLTRSVINHALVTNNPRYIVVKGGLVNPREAVDNRFGGIINTTRPDAITPMQQAGLNPFVFQTVQMMDADREDVTGVSRLAQGLNK
;
A
#
# COMPACT_ATOMS: atom_id res chain seq x y z
N MET A 1 -27.91 17.44 -17.82
CA MET A 1 -28.20 16.59 -16.65
C MET A 1 -28.00 15.11 -16.95
N ILE A 2 -28.74 14.51 -17.89
CA ILE A 2 -28.54 13.11 -18.32
C ILE A 2 -27.08 12.86 -18.78
N ASP A 3 -26.49 13.80 -19.54
CA ASP A 3 -25.08 13.71 -19.98
C ASP A 3 -24.05 13.66 -18.83
N ARG A 4 -24.34 14.26 -17.67
CA ARG A 4 -23.46 14.18 -16.48
C ARG A 4 -23.74 12.94 -15.66
N LEU A 5 -24.99 12.50 -15.59
CA LEU A 5 -25.39 11.27 -14.91
C LEU A 5 -24.83 10.03 -15.64
N VAL A 6 -24.71 10.12 -16.97
CA VAL A 6 -24.04 9.14 -17.83
C VAL A 6 -22.51 9.20 -17.75
N GLN A 7 -21.91 10.35 -17.39
CA GLN A 7 -20.44 10.46 -17.18
C GLN A 7 -19.96 9.82 -15.88
N GLU A 8 -20.85 9.61 -14.91
CA GLU A 8 -20.57 8.92 -13.65
C GLU A 8 -20.86 7.40 -13.73
N ILE A 9 -21.38 6.94 -14.87
CA ILE A 9 -21.60 5.53 -15.21
C ILE A 9 -20.37 5.06 -16.00
N ASP A 10 -19.84 3.86 -15.74
CA ASP A 10 -18.62 3.39 -16.41
C ASP A 10 -18.85 3.33 -17.94
N GLU A 11 -17.80 3.55 -18.73
CA GLU A 11 -17.86 3.71 -20.18
C GLU A 11 -18.41 2.45 -20.90
N HIS A 12 -18.45 1.31 -20.20
CA HIS A 12 -18.93 0.01 -20.68
C HIS A 12 -20.24 -0.45 -20.04
N ASP A 13 -20.87 0.36 -19.19
CA ASP A 13 -22.13 0.00 -18.54
C ASP A 13 -23.30 0.11 -19.53
N GLN A 14 -24.17 -0.91 -19.52
CA GLN A 14 -25.35 -0.94 -20.37
C GLN A 14 -26.47 -0.11 -19.74
N VAL A 15 -27.06 0.78 -20.52
CA VAL A 15 -28.17 1.63 -20.07
C VAL A 15 -29.43 1.42 -20.90
N ALA A 16 -30.59 1.45 -20.25
CA ALA A 16 -31.90 1.45 -20.89
C ALA A 16 -32.69 2.66 -20.40
N ILE A 17 -32.99 3.58 -21.32
CA ILE A 17 -33.78 4.79 -21.02
C ILE A 17 -35.25 4.50 -21.31
N VAL A 18 -36.11 4.75 -20.31
CA VAL A 18 -37.55 4.50 -20.41
C VAL A 18 -38.29 5.78 -20.02
N ALA A 19 -39.19 6.25 -20.88
CA ALA A 19 -40.07 7.37 -20.59
C ALA A 19 -41.47 6.84 -20.24
N PHE A 20 -42.08 7.45 -19.23
CA PHE A 20 -43.40 7.08 -18.73
C PHE A 20 -44.34 8.27 -18.74
N ASP A 21 -45.58 8.01 -19.14
CA ASP A 21 -46.70 8.96 -19.04
C ASP A 21 -47.94 8.14 -18.63
N ALA A 22 -48.54 7.40 -19.58
CA ALA A 22 -49.55 6.35 -19.31
C ALA A 22 -49.19 4.95 -19.87
N THR A 23 -48.06 4.84 -20.60
CA THR A 23 -47.56 3.59 -21.21
C THR A 23 -46.03 3.53 -21.08
N HIS A 24 -45.47 2.35 -20.81
CA HIS A 24 -44.02 2.12 -20.75
C HIS A 24 -43.41 2.19 -22.15
N ARG A 25 -42.74 3.30 -22.49
CA ARG A 25 -42.04 3.48 -23.77
C ARG A 25 -40.54 3.40 -23.57
N ARG A 26 -39.94 2.33 -24.09
CA ARG A 26 -38.48 2.13 -24.09
C ARG A 26 -37.87 2.85 -25.30
N PHE A 27 -36.90 3.73 -25.06
CA PHE A 27 -36.22 4.47 -26.12
C PHE A 27 -35.39 3.55 -27.04
N ALA A 28 -34.66 2.60 -26.46
CA ALA A 28 -33.82 1.65 -27.18
C ALA A 28 -33.55 0.37 -26.35
N PRO A 29 -33.12 -0.74 -26.99
CA PRO A 29 -32.52 -1.89 -26.29
C PRO A 29 -31.34 -1.47 -25.41
N TRP A 30 -30.82 -2.39 -24.59
CA TRP A 30 -29.61 -2.13 -23.81
C TRP A 30 -28.49 -1.70 -24.75
N GLN A 31 -27.94 -0.51 -24.50
CA GLN A 31 -26.87 0.06 -25.31
C GLN A 31 -25.85 0.73 -24.39
N ASP A 32 -24.61 0.77 -24.83
CA ASP A 32 -23.54 1.45 -24.10
C ASP A 32 -23.91 2.92 -23.93
N ALA A 33 -23.61 3.46 -22.75
CA ALA A 33 -24.03 4.81 -22.38
C ALA A 33 -23.49 5.90 -23.33
N ILE A 34 -22.34 5.66 -23.96
CA ILE A 34 -21.74 6.51 -25.00
C ILE A 34 -22.46 6.40 -26.36
N GLY A 35 -23.07 5.25 -26.66
CA GLY A 35 -23.72 4.96 -27.94
C GLY A 35 -25.12 5.56 -28.10
N VAL A 36 -25.65 6.22 -27.06
CA VAL A 36 -27.00 6.80 -27.06
C VAL A 36 -27.07 8.01 -28.01
N ASP A 37 -27.87 7.92 -29.08
CA ASP A 37 -28.13 9.06 -29.97
C ASP A 37 -28.92 10.15 -29.25
N ARG A 38 -28.20 11.22 -28.89
CA ARG A 38 -28.70 12.36 -28.10
C ARG A 38 -29.78 13.16 -28.83
N LYS A 39 -29.68 13.27 -30.16
CA LYS A 39 -30.64 14.03 -30.97
C LYS A 39 -31.95 13.25 -31.10
N ALA A 40 -31.85 11.94 -31.25
CA ALA A 40 -33.01 11.05 -31.23
C ALA A 40 -33.65 10.97 -29.83
N LEU A 41 -32.85 10.97 -28.76
CA LEU A 41 -33.35 10.96 -27.38
C LEU A 41 -34.10 12.24 -27.04
N ALA A 42 -33.52 13.39 -27.37
CA ALA A 42 -34.19 14.68 -27.17
C ALA A 42 -35.52 14.72 -27.93
N ALA A 43 -35.56 14.26 -29.19
CA ALA A 43 -36.77 14.18 -29.99
C ALA A 43 -37.81 13.20 -29.40
N PHE A 44 -37.37 12.06 -28.86
CA PHE A 44 -38.24 11.10 -28.17
C PHE A 44 -38.89 11.67 -26.92
N LEU A 45 -38.14 12.45 -26.13
CA LEU A 45 -38.63 13.10 -24.91
C LEU A 45 -39.50 14.34 -25.19
N THR A 46 -39.28 15.03 -26.32
CA THR A 46 -40.07 16.22 -26.70
C THR A 46 -41.27 15.94 -27.61
N ALA A 47 -41.42 14.71 -28.11
CA ALA A 47 -42.51 14.35 -29.02
C ALA A 47 -43.92 14.50 -28.41
N ASP A 48 -44.05 14.46 -27.08
CA ASP A 48 -45.31 14.65 -26.37
C ASP A 48 -45.12 15.69 -25.26
N GLY A 49 -45.43 16.95 -25.57
CA GLY A 49 -45.50 18.02 -24.58
C GLY A 49 -46.70 17.80 -23.66
N GLY A 50 -46.47 17.10 -22.55
CA GLY A 50 -47.26 17.07 -21.30
C GLY A 50 -48.77 16.91 -21.39
N LEU A 51 -49.31 15.80 -20.85
CA LEU A 51 -50.51 15.72 -20.01
C LEU A 51 -50.91 14.25 -19.78
N GLY A 52 -50.50 13.70 -18.64
CA GLY A 52 -51.03 12.44 -18.13
C GLY A 52 -50.62 12.20 -16.67
N GLU A 53 -51.58 11.75 -15.86
CA GLU A 53 -51.36 11.31 -14.48
C GLU A 53 -50.30 10.20 -14.46
N THR A 54 -49.12 10.48 -13.89
CA THR A 54 -48.06 9.48 -13.76
C THR A 54 -48.34 8.58 -12.56
N ASP A 55 -48.67 7.31 -12.82
CA ASP A 55 -48.69 6.29 -11.77
C ASP A 55 -47.25 5.80 -11.50
N LEU A 56 -46.66 6.32 -10.42
CA LEU A 56 -45.30 6.01 -9.96
C LEU A 56 -45.11 4.49 -9.71
N VAL A 57 -46.14 3.80 -9.19
CA VAL A 57 -46.06 2.35 -8.88
C VAL A 57 -45.93 1.55 -10.16
N THR A 58 -46.84 1.78 -11.10
CA THR A 58 -46.87 1.07 -12.38
C THR A 58 -45.59 1.35 -13.17
N SER A 59 -45.06 2.56 -13.09
CA SER A 59 -43.78 2.97 -13.70
C SER A 59 -42.59 2.18 -13.14
N LEU A 60 -42.49 2.07 -11.81
CA LEU A 60 -41.41 1.35 -11.14
C LEU A 60 -41.46 -0.16 -11.38
N GLU A 61 -42.65 -0.78 -11.32
CA GLU A 61 -42.80 -2.20 -11.62
C GLU A 61 -42.41 -2.54 -13.06
N GLY A 62 -42.71 -1.66 -14.01
CA GLY A 62 -42.29 -1.83 -15.40
C GLY A 62 -40.78 -1.66 -15.59
N ALA A 63 -40.16 -0.69 -14.91
CA ALA A 63 -38.71 -0.51 -14.93
C ALA A 63 -37.98 -1.74 -14.35
N VAL A 64 -38.46 -2.28 -13.22
CA VAL A 64 -37.90 -3.50 -12.61
C VAL A 64 -38.06 -4.73 -13.52
N LYS A 65 -39.19 -4.88 -14.21
CA LYS A 65 -39.36 -5.97 -15.19
C LYS A 65 -38.38 -5.89 -16.36
N LEU A 66 -37.95 -4.69 -16.73
CA LEU A 66 -36.97 -4.49 -17.81
C LEU A 66 -35.54 -4.87 -17.42
N LEU A 67 -35.26 -5.01 -16.11
CA LEU A 67 -33.98 -5.48 -15.59
C LEU A 67 -33.80 -7.01 -15.73
N ASP A 68 -34.88 -7.77 -15.99
CA ASP A 68 -34.88 -9.24 -16.23
C ASP A 68 -34.04 -10.05 -15.22
N GLY A 69 -33.97 -9.59 -13.96
CA GLY A 69 -33.23 -10.24 -12.87
C GLY A 69 -31.75 -9.88 -12.75
N GLU A 70 -31.22 -9.01 -13.62
CA GLU A 70 -29.87 -8.48 -13.52
C GLU A 70 -29.81 -7.26 -12.57
N PRO A 71 -28.72 -7.06 -11.81
CA PRO A 71 -28.56 -5.91 -10.94
C PRO A 71 -28.44 -4.63 -11.77
N GLY A 72 -29.28 -3.63 -11.49
CA GLY A 72 -29.29 -2.38 -12.24
C GLY A 72 -29.79 -1.18 -11.45
N TYR A 73 -29.50 0.01 -11.99
CA TYR A 73 -29.93 1.29 -11.43
C TYR A 73 -31.22 1.76 -12.09
N VAL A 74 -32.17 2.22 -11.28
CA VAL A 74 -33.40 2.86 -11.75
C VAL A 74 -33.33 4.34 -11.39
N VAL A 75 -33.20 5.20 -12.41
CA VAL A 75 -33.16 6.65 -12.23
C VAL A 75 -34.54 7.24 -12.54
N TYR A 76 -35.19 7.81 -11.53
CA TYR A 76 -36.47 8.51 -11.64
C TYR A 76 -36.23 10.03 -11.61
N LEU A 77 -36.91 10.76 -12.49
CA LEU A 77 -36.85 12.21 -12.60
C LEU A 77 -38.29 12.75 -12.67
N GLY A 78 -38.76 13.46 -11.64
CA GLY A 78 -40.13 13.95 -11.58
C GLY A 78 -40.54 14.56 -10.23
N ASP A 79 -41.81 14.89 -10.05
CA ASP A 79 -42.34 15.46 -8.80
C ASP A 79 -42.69 14.40 -7.74
N GLY A 80 -42.53 13.10 -8.04
CA GLY A 80 -42.77 12.02 -7.08
C GLY A 80 -44.25 11.80 -6.73
N THR A 81 -45.20 12.47 -7.40
CA THR A 81 -46.62 12.36 -7.07
C THR A 81 -47.26 11.10 -7.66
N ALA A 82 -47.71 10.18 -6.81
CA ALA A 82 -48.50 9.02 -7.22
C ALA A 82 -49.99 9.39 -7.24
N THR A 83 -50.54 9.66 -8.42
CA THR A 83 -51.96 10.07 -8.58
C THR A 83 -52.92 8.87 -8.72
N GLY A 84 -52.40 7.65 -8.87
CA GLY A 84 -53.16 6.41 -8.80
C GLY A 84 -53.68 6.12 -7.37
N GLY A 85 -54.98 5.89 -7.22
CA GLY A 85 -55.70 5.92 -5.93
C GLY A 85 -54.98 5.35 -4.70
N ARG A 86 -54.97 6.13 -3.61
CA ARG A 86 -54.39 5.86 -2.27
C ARG A 86 -53.79 4.45 -2.10
N ARG A 87 -52.52 4.33 -2.44
CA ARG A 87 -51.67 3.18 -2.14
C ARG A 87 -50.43 3.64 -1.39
N THR A 88 -50.08 2.91 -0.34
CA THR A 88 -49.12 3.27 0.73
C THR A 88 -47.68 3.12 0.26
N ILE A 89 -46.76 3.93 0.80
CA ILE A 89 -45.29 3.88 0.60
C ILE A 89 -44.74 2.44 0.69
N ASP A 90 -45.31 1.60 1.54
CA ASP A 90 -44.90 0.19 1.69
C ASP A 90 -45.03 -0.63 0.39
N GLN A 91 -46.03 -0.37 -0.45
CA GLN A 91 -46.21 -1.07 -1.72
C GLN A 91 -45.15 -0.67 -2.74
N LEU A 92 -44.73 0.61 -2.73
CA LEU A 92 -43.64 1.11 -3.57
C LEU A 92 -42.29 0.50 -3.15
N ARG A 93 -42.09 0.31 -1.83
CA ARG A 93 -40.89 -0.34 -1.30
C ARG A 93 -40.80 -1.80 -1.73
N ASP A 94 -41.89 -2.56 -1.62
CA ASP A 94 -41.94 -3.97 -2.05
C ASP A 94 -41.71 -4.16 -3.56
N ALA A 95 -42.07 -3.16 -4.37
CA ALA A 95 -41.86 -3.19 -5.81
C ALA A 95 -40.36 -3.17 -6.19
N VAL A 96 -39.55 -2.39 -5.46
CA VAL A 96 -38.15 -2.09 -5.84
C VAL A 96 -37.12 -2.77 -4.92
N ALA A 97 -37.46 -3.01 -3.64
CA ALA A 97 -36.54 -3.55 -2.65
C ALA A 97 -35.92 -4.90 -3.11
N GLY A 98 -34.58 -4.95 -3.11
CA GLY A 98 -33.80 -6.14 -3.47
C GLY A 98 -33.74 -6.48 -4.96
N LYS A 99 -34.36 -5.68 -5.84
CA LYS A 99 -34.39 -5.92 -7.29
C LYS A 99 -33.62 -4.86 -8.09
N ALA A 100 -33.51 -3.65 -7.56
CA ALA A 100 -32.78 -2.55 -8.19
C ALA A 100 -32.31 -1.53 -7.16
N THR A 101 -31.28 -0.75 -7.51
CA THR A 101 -30.86 0.42 -6.74
C THR A 101 -31.61 1.66 -7.26
N PHE A 102 -32.38 2.33 -6.40
CA PHE A 102 -33.25 3.45 -6.81
C PHE A 102 -32.56 4.81 -6.65
N ILE A 103 -32.57 5.62 -7.70
CA ILE A 103 -32.10 7.01 -7.68
C ILE A 103 -33.28 7.92 -8.03
N GLY A 104 -33.79 8.68 -7.07
CA GLY A 104 -34.91 9.60 -7.26
C GLY A 104 -34.44 11.05 -7.33
N VAL A 105 -34.84 11.79 -8.36
CA VAL A 105 -34.61 13.23 -8.48
C VAL A 105 -35.95 13.95 -8.49
N GLY A 106 -36.24 14.64 -7.38
CA GLY A 106 -37.39 15.52 -7.20
C GLY A 106 -37.15 16.88 -7.87
N ILE A 107 -37.99 17.28 -8.82
CA ILE A 107 -37.86 18.58 -9.50
C ILE A 107 -38.97 19.54 -9.07
N GLY A 108 -38.59 20.69 -8.54
CA GLY A 108 -39.49 21.81 -8.21
C GLY A 108 -40.17 21.72 -6.84
N ASP A 109 -40.89 22.79 -6.50
CA ASP A 109 -41.48 23.04 -5.18
C ASP A 109 -42.57 22.04 -4.77
N GLY A 110 -43.16 21.33 -5.74
CA GLY A 110 -44.21 20.34 -5.54
C GLY A 110 -43.71 18.90 -5.34
N SER A 111 -42.39 18.69 -5.25
CA SER A 111 -41.84 17.33 -5.23
C SER A 111 -42.01 16.61 -3.88
N ASP A 112 -42.52 15.37 -3.92
CA ASP A 112 -42.73 14.51 -2.77
C ASP A 112 -41.44 13.79 -2.34
N MET A 113 -40.49 14.59 -1.82
CA MET A 113 -39.20 14.13 -1.31
C MET A 113 -39.30 13.06 -0.19
N PRO A 114 -40.27 13.11 0.74
CA PRO A 114 -40.46 12.02 1.70
C PRO A 114 -40.67 10.65 1.04
N THR A 115 -41.47 10.58 -0.02
CA THR A 115 -41.72 9.34 -0.76
C THR A 115 -40.48 8.88 -1.52
N LEU A 116 -39.77 9.81 -2.19
CA LEU A 116 -38.54 9.49 -2.93
C LEU A 116 -37.40 9.04 -2.01
N SER A 117 -37.22 9.69 -0.86
CA SER A 117 -36.22 9.34 0.14
C SER A 117 -36.50 7.97 0.75
N ALA A 118 -37.76 7.66 1.08
CA ALA A 118 -38.12 6.37 1.63
C ALA A 118 -37.83 5.20 0.67
N LEU A 119 -37.90 5.44 -0.65
CA LEU A 119 -37.57 4.45 -1.68
C LEU A 119 -36.05 4.30 -1.88
N ALA A 120 -35.31 5.41 -1.84
CA ALA A 120 -33.87 5.40 -1.87
C ALA A 120 -33.30 4.60 -0.68
N ASP A 121 -33.79 4.88 0.54
CA ASP A 121 -33.36 4.19 1.75
C ASP A 121 -33.66 2.68 1.69
N ALA A 122 -34.79 2.29 1.11
CA ALA A 122 -35.17 0.89 0.97
C ALA A 122 -34.28 0.09 0.00
N THR A 123 -33.55 0.77 -0.88
CA THR A 123 -32.75 0.16 -1.95
C THR A 123 -31.26 0.46 -1.83
N SER A 124 -30.84 1.11 -0.72
CA SER A 124 -29.48 1.68 -0.56
C SER A 124 -29.11 2.65 -1.69
N GLY A 125 -30.11 3.31 -2.27
CA GLY A 125 -29.97 4.28 -3.34
C GLY A 125 -29.94 5.71 -2.82
N MET A 126 -30.33 6.67 -3.66
CA MET A 126 -30.22 8.10 -3.33
C MET A 126 -31.47 8.88 -3.76
N ALA A 127 -31.91 9.83 -2.95
CA ALA A 127 -32.92 10.82 -3.32
C ALA A 127 -32.31 12.22 -3.30
N LEU A 128 -32.60 13.02 -4.32
CA LEU A 128 -32.09 14.36 -4.52
C LEU A 128 -33.26 15.30 -4.78
N HIS A 129 -33.28 16.45 -4.11
CA HIS A 129 -34.18 17.56 -4.43
C HIS A 129 -33.41 18.55 -5.30
N VAL A 130 -34.07 19.08 -6.32
CA VAL A 130 -33.53 20.12 -7.17
C VAL A 130 -34.53 21.27 -7.22
N ASP A 131 -34.16 22.39 -6.59
CA ASP A 131 -34.93 23.63 -6.63
C ASP A 131 -34.63 24.40 -7.92
N LEU A 132 -35.66 24.73 -8.69
CA LEU A 132 -35.55 25.47 -9.95
C LEU A 132 -35.05 26.91 -9.78
N GLY A 133 -35.14 27.47 -8.57
CA GLY A 133 -34.74 28.86 -8.27
C GLY A 133 -33.30 29.03 -7.77
N ASP A 134 -32.83 28.16 -6.87
CA ASP A 134 -31.58 28.37 -6.12
C ASP A 134 -30.40 27.52 -6.62
N ASP A 135 -30.63 26.29 -7.09
CA ASP A 135 -29.56 25.35 -7.46
C ASP A 135 -29.16 25.40 -8.93
N LEU A 136 -29.83 26.25 -9.71
CA LEU A 136 -29.95 26.11 -11.14
C LEU A 136 -29.74 27.46 -11.87
N THR A 137 -28.49 27.77 -12.27
CA THR A 137 -28.25 28.87 -13.20
C THR A 137 -28.54 28.43 -14.63
N MET A 138 -29.54 29.06 -15.27
CA MET A 138 -29.90 28.79 -16.66
C MET A 138 -28.88 29.37 -17.64
N ASP A 139 -27.98 28.52 -18.15
CA ASP A 139 -27.26 28.79 -19.39
C ASP A 139 -28.04 28.14 -20.56
N GLU A 140 -28.85 28.95 -21.24
CA GLU A 140 -29.69 28.57 -22.40
C GLU A 140 -30.69 27.43 -22.14
N PRO A 141 -31.78 27.26 -22.93
CA PRO A 141 -32.96 26.56 -22.45
C PRO A 141 -32.72 25.06 -22.29
N GLY A 142 -32.48 24.62 -21.04
CA GLY A 142 -32.68 23.23 -20.60
C GLY A 142 -31.53 22.52 -19.86
N ALA A 143 -30.40 23.17 -19.54
CA ALA A 143 -29.27 22.48 -18.90
C ALA A 143 -28.83 23.06 -17.55
N LEU A 144 -29.07 22.26 -16.50
CA LEU A 144 -28.64 22.37 -15.11
C LEU A 144 -27.14 22.20 -14.81
N SER A 145 -26.40 23.16 -14.23
CA SER A 145 -24.99 22.96 -13.79
C SER A 145 -24.72 23.45 -12.36
N GLY A 146 -24.16 22.57 -11.51
CA GLY A 146 -23.70 22.86 -10.15
C GLY A 146 -22.57 21.91 -9.70
N THR A 147 -21.95 22.17 -8.54
CA THR A 147 -20.85 21.37 -7.96
C THR A 147 -21.27 20.83 -6.59
N ILE A 148 -21.32 19.51 -6.44
CA ILE A 148 -21.63 18.83 -5.17
C ILE A 148 -20.32 18.44 -4.50
N VAL A 149 -20.08 18.94 -3.28
CA VAL A 149 -18.92 18.55 -2.46
C VAL A 149 -19.40 17.64 -1.33
N ARG A 150 -19.07 16.36 -1.42
CA ARG A 150 -19.32 15.36 -0.38
C ARG A 150 -18.10 15.26 0.54
N THR A 151 -18.26 15.51 1.83
CA THR A 151 -17.23 15.20 2.83
C THR A 151 -17.57 13.84 3.45
N ALA A 152 -16.73 12.84 3.23
CA ALA A 152 -16.84 11.53 3.87
C ALA A 152 -15.65 11.32 4.81
N ASP A 153 -15.91 10.75 5.98
CA ASP A 153 -14.85 10.33 6.90
C ASP A 153 -14.18 9.06 6.35
N LEU A 154 -12.89 9.17 6.01
CA LEU A 154 -12.05 8.09 5.51
C LEU A 154 -11.04 7.61 6.57
N SER A 155 -11.32 7.85 7.85
CA SER A 155 -10.47 7.39 8.94
C SER A 155 -10.33 5.85 8.90
N GLN A 156 -9.10 5.39 8.76
CA GLN A 156 -8.75 3.98 8.75
C GLN A 156 -7.48 3.74 9.55
N VAL A 157 -7.38 2.56 10.16
CA VAL A 157 -6.17 2.13 10.87
C VAL A 157 -5.16 1.66 9.83
N VAL A 158 -4.04 2.38 9.72
CA VAL A 158 -2.93 2.02 8.84
C VAL A 158 -1.81 1.44 9.68
N ILE A 159 -1.38 0.22 9.35
CA ILE A 159 -0.25 -0.45 10.00
C ILE A 159 1.01 -0.19 9.18
N GLU A 160 1.96 0.53 9.75
CA GLU A 160 3.27 0.82 9.14
C GLU A 160 4.37 0.02 9.85
N PRO A 161 5.27 -0.65 9.12
CA PRO A 161 6.46 -1.24 9.71
C PRO A 161 7.45 -0.14 10.12
N VAL A 162 7.68 0.00 11.43
CA VAL A 162 8.66 0.96 11.97
C VAL A 162 10.07 0.36 11.87
N PRO A 163 11.04 1.09 11.28
CA PRO A 163 12.43 0.65 11.29
C PRO A 163 12.98 0.51 12.71
N PRO A 164 13.74 -0.56 13.03
CA PRO A 164 14.29 -0.76 14.37
C PRO A 164 15.22 0.39 14.80
N GLU A 165 15.94 1.03 13.85
CA GLU A 165 16.83 2.18 14.10
C GLU A 165 16.09 3.48 14.49
N GLU A 166 14.79 3.56 14.18
CA GLU A 166 13.92 4.68 14.56
C GLU A 166 13.20 4.40 15.87
N PHE A 167 12.98 3.13 16.24
CA PHE A 167 12.25 2.77 17.45
C PHE A 167 13.14 2.86 18.69
N ILE A 168 12.63 3.53 19.73
CA ILE A 168 13.28 3.71 21.01
C ILE A 168 12.40 3.09 22.08
N ILE A 169 13.00 2.33 22.99
CA ILE A 169 12.32 1.77 24.15
C ILE A 169 13.26 1.84 25.35
N ASP A 170 12.70 1.91 26.55
CA ASP A 170 13.47 1.75 27.78
C ASP A 170 14.32 0.46 27.73
N ARG A 171 15.59 0.58 28.07
CA ARG A 171 16.54 -0.54 28.12
C ARG A 171 16.16 -1.57 29.20
N ALA A 172 15.45 -1.15 30.25
CA ALA A 172 14.95 -2.04 31.29
C ALA A 172 13.65 -2.75 30.90
N ALA A 173 13.04 -2.39 29.77
CA ALA A 173 11.80 -3.00 29.32
C ALA A 173 11.99 -4.49 29.00
N CYS A 174 11.08 -5.31 29.52
CA CYS A 174 11.05 -6.75 29.25
C CYS A 174 10.04 -7.11 28.14
N ASP A 175 9.10 -6.22 27.82
CA ASP A 175 8.08 -6.44 26.81
C ASP A 175 7.76 -5.14 26.09
N VAL A 176 7.76 -5.18 24.75
CA VAL A 176 7.42 -4.03 23.91
C VAL A 176 5.94 -3.67 24.04
N ASN A 177 5.09 -4.66 24.29
CA ASN A 177 3.64 -4.47 24.37
C ASN A 177 3.17 -4.11 25.78
N ALA A 178 4.09 -4.01 26.75
CA ALA A 178 3.74 -3.54 28.09
C ALA A 178 3.35 -2.06 28.07
N ARG A 179 2.25 -1.74 28.77
CA ARG A 179 1.78 -0.36 28.94
C ARG A 179 2.66 0.38 29.95
N GLY A 180 2.83 1.69 29.74
CA GLY A 180 3.52 2.58 30.68
C GLY A 180 5.04 2.53 30.61
N VAL A 181 5.59 1.64 29.78
CA VAL A 181 7.01 1.65 29.42
C VAL A 181 7.27 2.84 28.51
N PHE A 182 8.42 3.51 28.71
CA PHE A 182 8.86 4.55 27.78
C PHE A 182 9.12 3.94 26.40
N LYS A 183 8.39 4.43 25.40
CA LYS A 183 8.52 4.06 23.98
C LYS A 183 8.59 5.32 23.15
N GLY A 184 9.22 5.26 21.99
CA GLY A 184 9.18 6.38 21.07
C GLY A 184 9.72 6.06 19.69
N ARG A 185 9.52 6.99 18.77
CA ARG A 185 10.09 6.94 17.43
C ARG A 185 10.93 8.20 17.21
N ARG A 186 12.16 8.01 16.77
CA ARG A 186 13.07 9.04 16.30
C ARG A 186 13.08 9.02 14.78
N THR A 187 12.56 10.08 14.16
CA THR A 187 12.51 10.20 12.70
C THR A 187 13.18 11.50 12.27
N ARG A 188 13.89 11.46 11.14
CA ARG A 188 14.47 12.64 10.50
C ARG A 188 13.44 13.23 9.54
N LYS A 189 13.05 14.48 9.76
CA LYS A 189 12.05 15.19 8.92
C LYS A 189 12.55 16.57 8.53
N THR A 190 12.13 17.06 7.38
CA THR A 190 12.43 18.45 6.97
C THR A 190 11.54 19.42 7.73
N ILE A 191 11.96 20.70 7.82
CA ILE A 191 11.12 21.74 8.44
C ILE A 191 9.78 21.87 7.70
N ALA A 192 9.79 21.78 6.37
CA ALA A 192 8.57 21.80 5.56
C ALA A 192 7.58 20.67 5.94
N GLU A 193 8.08 19.43 6.12
CA GLU A 193 7.26 18.30 6.56
C GLU A 193 6.69 18.51 7.96
N LEU A 194 7.48 19.05 8.89
CA LEU A 194 7.03 19.32 10.27
C LEU A 194 5.97 20.42 10.32
N VAL A 195 6.11 21.47 9.51
CA VAL A 195 5.08 22.50 9.37
C VAL A 195 3.80 21.91 8.75
N GLY A 196 3.93 21.03 7.74
CA GLY A 196 2.82 20.29 7.15
C GLY A 196 2.08 19.38 8.16
N MET A 197 2.77 18.89 9.19
CA MET A 197 2.19 18.13 10.30
C MET A 197 1.50 19.01 11.36
N GLY A 198 1.55 20.33 11.21
CA GLY A 198 0.90 21.30 12.10
C GLY A 198 1.75 21.74 13.29
N PHE A 199 3.09 21.57 13.24
CA PHE A 199 3.97 22.13 14.26
C PHE A 199 4.26 23.62 14.00
N ASP A 200 4.43 24.40 15.08
CA ASP A 200 4.71 25.83 14.99
C ASP A 200 6.11 26.10 14.40
N ARG A 201 6.16 26.85 13.29
CA ARG A 201 7.40 27.22 12.58
C ARG A 201 8.37 27.97 13.49
N ALA A 202 7.86 28.85 14.35
CA ALA A 202 8.70 29.64 15.25
C ALA A 202 9.43 28.79 16.31
N ALA A 203 8.85 27.65 16.70
CA ALA A 203 9.49 26.69 17.59
C ALA A 203 10.58 25.89 16.85
N LEU A 204 10.33 25.53 15.60
CA LEU A 204 11.26 24.76 14.76
C LEU A 204 12.51 25.56 14.38
N ASP A 205 12.35 26.84 14.03
CA ASP A 205 13.48 27.70 13.66
C ASP A 205 14.46 27.88 14.83
N LYS A 206 13.94 28.05 16.06
CA LYS A 206 14.76 28.09 17.28
C LYS A 206 15.54 26.81 17.54
N VAL A 207 14.92 25.65 17.25
CA VAL A 207 15.58 24.35 17.38
C VAL A 207 16.68 24.22 16.34
N ALA A 208 16.40 24.58 15.09
CA ALA A 208 17.38 24.56 14.01
C ALA A 208 18.63 25.37 14.36
N ASP A 209 18.48 26.58 14.89
CA ASP A 209 19.63 27.42 15.27
C ASP A 209 20.43 26.86 16.46
N SER A 210 19.79 26.09 17.34
CA SER A 210 20.42 25.51 18.54
C SER A 210 21.13 24.17 18.30
N THR A 211 20.80 23.48 17.21
CA THR A 211 21.21 22.08 17.00
C THR A 211 22.40 22.02 16.05
N GLY A 212 23.61 22.09 16.61
CA GLY A 212 24.86 21.70 15.94
C GLY A 212 25.21 20.23 16.19
N GLU A 213 24.21 19.33 16.20
CA GLU A 213 24.46 17.90 16.47
C GLU A 213 25.05 17.21 15.25
N ALA A 214 26.17 16.53 15.47
CA ALA A 214 26.80 15.65 14.50
C ALA A 214 25.80 14.55 14.08
N ILE A 215 25.80 14.23 12.79
CA ILE A 215 24.99 13.15 12.23
C ILE A 215 25.57 11.82 12.75
N ASP A 216 24.99 11.28 13.82
CA ASP A 216 25.29 9.92 14.27
C ASP A 216 24.57 8.91 13.36
N ILE A 217 25.22 8.57 12.25
CA ILE A 217 24.81 7.46 11.40
C ILE A 217 24.93 6.18 12.23
N THR A 218 23.80 5.56 12.55
CA THR A 218 23.80 4.31 13.33
C THR A 218 24.31 3.18 12.44
N ALA A 219 25.09 2.24 12.98
CA ALA A 219 25.66 1.11 12.22
C ALA A 219 24.58 0.29 11.48
N GLU A 220 23.37 0.24 12.02
CA GLU A 220 22.19 -0.40 11.43
C GLU A 220 21.70 0.32 10.18
N GLN A 221 21.68 1.66 10.18
CA GLN A 221 21.36 2.47 9.00
C GLN A 221 22.39 2.24 7.90
N ALA A 222 23.67 2.26 8.24
CA ALA A 222 24.76 1.99 7.30
C ALA A 222 24.60 0.61 6.64
N THR A 223 24.21 -0.41 7.41
CA THR A 223 23.99 -1.78 6.91
C THR A 223 22.74 -1.87 6.00
N ARG A 224 21.63 -1.22 6.37
CA ARG A 224 20.40 -1.20 5.56
C ARG A 224 20.63 -0.56 4.20
N PHE A 225 21.32 0.58 4.19
CA PHE A 225 21.57 1.34 2.98
C PHE A 225 22.86 0.92 2.26
N GLU A 226 23.67 0.01 2.78
CA GLU A 226 24.95 -0.43 2.17
C GLU A 226 24.83 -0.77 0.67
N LYS A 227 23.72 -1.42 0.27
CA LYS A 227 23.48 -1.80 -1.14
C LYS A 227 22.94 -0.67 -2.03
N VAL A 228 22.37 0.37 -1.42
CA VAL A 228 21.83 1.56 -2.11
C VAL A 228 22.86 2.70 -2.08
N SER A 229 23.73 2.71 -1.08
CA SER A 229 24.71 3.73 -0.70
C SER A 229 26.01 3.67 -1.53
N ALA A 230 25.92 3.30 -2.80
CA ALA A 230 26.87 3.85 -3.78
C ALA A 230 26.62 5.35 -4.01
N VAL A 231 25.49 5.88 -3.51
CA VAL A 231 25.17 7.30 -3.38
C VAL A 231 25.33 7.73 -1.91
N ALA A 232 26.55 7.63 -1.36
CA ALA A 232 26.87 8.14 -0.03
C ALA A 232 26.69 9.68 0.10
N GLY A 233 26.33 10.37 -1.00
CA GLY A 233 26.03 11.80 -1.02
C GLY A 233 24.68 12.19 -0.43
N ASP A 234 23.72 11.26 -0.25
CA ASP A 234 22.37 11.61 0.23
C ASP A 234 22.27 11.77 1.78
N PHE A 235 23.37 11.40 2.47
CA PHE A 235 23.57 11.58 3.91
C PHE A 235 24.54 12.71 4.25
N MET A 236 25.25 13.27 3.26
CA MET A 236 26.05 14.48 3.45
C MET A 236 25.12 15.69 3.34
N ASP A 237 25.12 16.48 4.39
CA ASP A 237 24.41 17.75 4.46
C ASP A 237 25.18 18.80 3.63
N ASP A 238 25.06 18.74 2.31
CA ASP A 238 25.34 19.88 1.43
C ASP A 238 24.10 20.79 1.35
N ALA A 239 23.50 21.10 2.51
CA ALA A 239 22.51 22.15 2.59
C ALA A 239 23.26 23.49 2.54
N ASP A 240 23.20 24.16 1.39
CA ASP A 240 23.53 25.57 1.28
C ASP A 240 22.72 26.34 2.36
N PRO A 241 23.31 27.24 3.16
CA PRO A 241 22.59 28.04 4.15
C PRO A 241 21.39 28.84 3.59
N ALA A 242 21.22 28.89 2.27
CA ALA A 242 20.04 29.45 1.59
C ALA A 242 18.77 28.56 1.68
N ASP A 243 18.87 27.24 1.86
CA ASP A 243 17.74 26.31 1.82
C ASP A 243 17.24 25.91 3.23
N ALA A 244 16.79 26.91 3.99
CA ALA A 244 16.30 26.71 5.37
C ALA A 244 15.15 25.68 5.47
N GLU A 245 14.32 25.53 4.42
CA GLU A 245 13.15 24.64 4.44
C GLU A 245 13.49 23.16 4.27
N ASN A 246 14.60 22.85 3.58
CA ASN A 246 15.10 21.49 3.37
C ASN A 246 15.95 20.99 4.53
N ARG A 247 16.24 21.87 5.50
CA ARG A 247 17.00 21.50 6.70
C ARG A 247 16.27 20.39 7.44
N ARG A 248 16.99 19.31 7.73
CA ARG A 248 16.46 18.13 8.40
C ARG A 248 16.68 18.22 9.91
N LEU A 249 15.63 17.98 10.69
CA LEU A 249 15.66 17.93 12.15
C LEU A 249 15.30 16.52 12.64
N TRP A 250 15.84 16.14 13.80
CA TRP A 250 15.41 14.96 14.52
C TRP A 250 14.14 15.26 15.31
N LEU A 251 13.06 14.57 14.96
CA LEU A 251 11.81 14.55 15.71
C LEU A 251 11.78 13.30 16.58
N TYR A 252 11.55 13.49 17.87
CA TYR A 252 11.29 12.42 18.83
C TYR A 252 9.82 12.45 19.22
N ASP A 253 9.09 11.39 18.91
CA ASP A 253 7.71 11.19 19.35
C ASP A 253 7.69 10.12 20.43
N CYS A 254 7.55 10.54 21.69
CA CYS A 254 7.74 9.69 22.86
C CYS A 254 6.42 9.51 23.64
N TYR A 255 6.24 8.30 24.17
CA TYR A 255 5.08 7.83 24.90
C TYR A 255 5.55 7.30 26.25
N PHE A 256 5.04 7.87 27.34
CA PHE A 256 5.37 7.43 28.69
C PHE A 256 4.29 7.83 29.69
N ASP A 257 4.23 7.07 30.78
CA ASP A 257 3.32 7.36 31.88
C ASP A 257 3.92 8.43 32.79
N ALA A 258 3.20 9.54 32.96
CA ALA A 258 3.59 10.62 33.85
C ALA A 258 2.37 11.36 34.39
N ASP A 259 2.52 11.95 35.58
CA ASP A 259 1.56 12.90 36.14
C ASP A 259 2.06 14.34 35.87
N LEU A 260 1.82 14.82 34.65
CA LEU A 260 2.22 16.18 34.25
C LEU A 260 1.24 17.27 34.73
N ASP A 261 -0.01 16.91 34.98
CA ASP A 261 -1.10 17.85 35.30
C ASP A 261 -1.59 17.78 36.76
N GLY A 262 -0.99 16.92 37.58
CA GLY A 262 -1.40 16.68 38.97
C GLY A 262 -2.78 16.02 39.10
N ARG A 263 -3.23 15.30 38.06
CA ARG A 263 -4.54 14.62 37.99
C ARG A 263 -4.41 13.11 37.93
N GLY A 264 -3.26 12.59 38.37
CA GLY A 264 -2.91 11.17 38.34
C GLY A 264 -2.12 10.79 37.09
N VAL A 265 -1.49 9.62 37.16
CA VAL A 265 -0.64 9.08 36.10
C VAL A 265 -1.48 8.76 34.86
N ARG A 266 -1.08 9.31 33.72
CA ARG A 266 -1.67 9.04 32.41
C ARG A 266 -0.57 8.86 31.37
N LEU A 267 -0.91 8.22 30.27
CA LEU A 267 -0.02 8.10 29.13
C LEU A 267 0.02 9.43 28.37
N TRP A 268 1.22 9.96 28.20
CA TRP A 268 1.46 11.19 27.47
C TRP A 268 2.20 10.91 26.19
N ARG A 269 1.74 11.53 25.11
CA ARG A 269 2.51 11.70 23.89
C ARG A 269 3.23 13.04 23.94
N VAL A 270 4.56 13.01 23.85
CA VAL A 270 5.42 14.20 23.85
C VAL A 270 6.26 14.16 22.59
N ALA A 271 5.99 15.09 21.68
CA ALA A 271 6.80 15.35 20.51
C ALA A 271 7.81 16.46 20.82
N TYR A 272 9.10 16.17 20.70
CA TYR A 272 10.16 17.15 20.92
C TYR A 272 11.22 17.08 19.83
N ALA A 273 11.90 18.19 19.61
CA ALA A 273 13.03 18.30 18.68
C ALA A 273 14.15 19.10 19.36
N GLY A 274 15.38 18.60 19.26
CA GLY A 274 16.52 19.16 19.99
C GLY A 274 16.23 19.28 21.49
N ARG A 275 16.20 20.51 22.01
CA ARG A 275 15.95 20.82 23.43
C ARG A 275 14.53 21.33 23.71
N SER A 276 13.69 21.46 22.70
CA SER A 276 12.37 22.09 22.82
C SER A 276 11.25 21.07 22.63
N ILE A 277 10.26 21.12 23.52
CA ILE A 277 9.02 20.34 23.39
C ILE A 277 8.13 21.06 22.38
N LEU A 278 7.72 20.36 21.31
CA LEU A 278 6.86 20.90 20.26
C LEU A 278 5.38 20.70 20.58
N LYS A 279 5.00 19.50 21.05
CA LYS A 279 3.62 19.17 21.37
C LYS A 279 3.58 18.19 22.54
N ARG A 280 2.60 18.37 23.43
CA ARG A 280 2.26 17.42 24.49
C ARG A 280 0.75 17.17 24.48
N GLU A 281 0.34 15.91 24.48
CA GLU A 281 -1.07 15.54 24.54
C GLU A 281 -1.28 14.25 25.35
N PRO A 282 -2.34 14.17 26.18
CA PRO A 282 -2.69 12.93 26.85
C PRO A 282 -3.34 11.97 25.84
N VAL A 283 -2.90 10.71 25.82
CA VAL A 283 -3.39 9.69 24.88
C VAL A 283 -3.87 8.46 25.64
N ALA A 284 -4.81 7.72 25.06
CA ALA A 284 -5.36 6.52 25.69
C ALA A 284 -4.39 5.31 25.66
N ASP A 285 -3.66 5.16 24.55
CA ASP A 285 -2.75 4.03 24.29
C ASP A 285 -1.59 4.44 23.36
N ASP A 286 -0.53 3.64 23.32
CA ASP A 286 0.61 3.87 22.41
C ASP A 286 0.48 3.07 21.10
N PRO A 287 0.93 3.59 19.95
CA PRO A 287 0.71 2.96 18.64
C PRO A 287 1.71 1.83 18.32
N PHE A 288 2.54 1.40 19.27
CA PHE A 288 3.63 0.46 19.00
C PHE A 288 3.27 -0.97 19.36
N VAL A 289 3.39 -1.85 18.36
CA VAL A 289 3.21 -3.29 18.54
C VAL A 289 4.50 -4.00 18.16
N GLY A 290 5.08 -4.71 19.12
CA GLY A 290 6.27 -5.52 18.93
C GLY A 290 5.93 -7.01 18.80
N TYR A 291 6.54 -7.67 17.81
CA TYR A 291 6.52 -9.12 17.68
C TYR A 291 7.95 -9.68 17.66
N ALA A 292 8.26 -10.58 18.58
CA ALA A 292 9.53 -11.25 18.69
C ALA A 292 9.32 -12.78 18.68
N PRO A 293 9.73 -13.50 17.60
CA PRO A 293 9.52 -14.94 17.50
C PRO A 293 10.23 -15.73 18.60
N LEU A 294 11.45 -15.30 18.94
CA LEU A 294 12.27 -15.89 19.99
C LEU A 294 12.53 -14.83 21.06
N ARG A 295 11.70 -14.80 22.10
CA ARG A 295 11.89 -13.89 23.24
C ARG A 295 13.19 -14.20 23.98
N ARG A 296 13.92 -13.17 24.37
CA ARG A 296 15.08 -13.28 25.27
C ARG A 296 14.64 -12.82 26.66
N PRO A 297 14.94 -13.57 27.74
CA PRO A 297 14.65 -13.12 29.10
C PRO A 297 15.30 -11.76 29.37
N HIS A 298 14.59 -10.89 30.10
CA HIS A 298 15.06 -9.56 30.51
C HIS A 298 15.42 -8.60 29.35
N SER A 299 14.83 -8.79 28.17
CA SER A 299 15.04 -7.92 27.01
C SER A 299 13.75 -7.79 26.21
N ALA A 300 13.31 -6.55 25.96
CA ALA A 300 12.19 -6.26 25.07
C ALA A 300 12.46 -6.70 23.61
N VAL A 301 13.71 -6.58 23.16
CA VAL A 301 14.12 -7.03 21.82
C VAL A 301 14.57 -8.49 21.89
N GLY A 302 13.88 -9.35 21.14
CA GLY A 302 14.18 -10.77 21.03
C GLY A 302 15.26 -11.11 20.00
N SER A 303 15.46 -12.41 19.78
CA SER A 303 16.28 -12.94 18.70
C SER A 303 15.41 -13.33 17.50
N ASN A 304 16.06 -13.62 16.38
CA ASN A 304 15.44 -14.15 15.18
C ASN A 304 16.13 -15.47 14.78
N TYR A 305 15.41 -16.37 14.12
CA TYR A 305 15.96 -17.57 13.49
C TYR A 305 17.06 -17.24 12.47
N ALA A 306 16.96 -16.10 11.77
CA ALA A 306 17.99 -15.64 10.84
C ALA A 306 19.36 -15.47 11.51
N ASP A 307 19.38 -14.94 12.74
CA ASP A 307 20.62 -14.73 13.51
C ASP A 307 21.27 -16.08 13.86
N ARG A 308 20.47 -17.07 14.26
CA ARG A 308 20.96 -18.43 14.58
C ARG A 308 21.51 -19.17 13.36
N VAL A 309 20.88 -18.98 12.19
CA VAL A 309 21.28 -19.67 10.95
C VAL A 309 22.44 -18.98 10.24
N ARG A 310 22.71 -17.71 10.54
CA ARG A 310 23.76 -16.91 9.88
C ARG A 310 25.12 -17.60 9.90
N GLY A 311 25.53 -18.13 11.05
CA GLY A 311 26.82 -18.83 11.19
C GLY A 311 26.94 -20.04 10.27
N ILE A 312 25.89 -20.88 10.23
CA ILE A 312 25.81 -22.06 9.36
C ILE A 312 25.90 -21.66 7.88
N GLN A 313 25.17 -20.61 7.48
CA GLN A 313 25.17 -20.14 6.09
C GLN A 313 26.51 -19.54 5.66
N THR A 314 27.18 -18.79 6.54
CA THR A 314 28.52 -18.27 6.27
C THR A 314 29.52 -19.41 6.09
N ALA A 315 29.48 -20.43 6.96
CA ALA A 315 30.33 -21.60 6.85
C ALA A 315 30.05 -22.40 5.57
N LYS A 316 28.78 -22.64 5.24
CA LYS A 316 28.37 -23.32 4.00
C LYS A 316 28.84 -22.56 2.76
N THR A 317 28.72 -21.24 2.76
CA THR A 317 29.19 -20.38 1.66
C THR A 317 30.71 -20.49 1.49
N LEU A 318 31.46 -20.46 2.60
CA LEU A 318 32.91 -20.61 2.59
C LEU A 318 33.34 -21.99 2.06
N LEU A 319 32.71 -23.06 2.55
CA LEU A 319 32.99 -24.43 2.11
C LEU A 319 32.64 -24.64 0.64
N THR A 320 31.50 -24.15 0.19
CA THR A 320 31.08 -24.28 -1.21
C THR A 320 32.07 -23.57 -2.14
N ARG A 321 32.52 -22.36 -1.76
CA ARG A 321 33.59 -21.65 -2.50
C ARG A 321 34.89 -22.44 -2.49
N SER A 322 35.26 -23.06 -1.38
CA SER A 322 36.46 -23.90 -1.27
C SER A 322 36.39 -25.13 -2.18
N VAL A 323 35.24 -25.80 -2.26
CA VAL A 323 35.00 -26.94 -3.16
C VAL A 323 35.12 -26.50 -4.63
N ILE A 324 34.51 -25.37 -5.00
CA ILE A 324 34.62 -24.82 -6.36
C ILE A 324 36.08 -24.48 -6.68
N ASN A 325 36.79 -23.83 -5.77
CA ASN A 325 38.20 -23.51 -5.95
C ASN A 325 39.06 -24.77 -6.10
N HIS A 326 38.82 -25.80 -5.29
CA HIS A 326 39.52 -27.07 -5.41
C HIS A 326 39.25 -27.77 -6.74
N ALA A 327 38.00 -27.77 -7.21
CA ALA A 327 37.63 -28.33 -8.51
C ALA A 327 38.33 -27.60 -9.67
N LEU A 328 38.44 -26.27 -9.61
CA LEU A 328 39.17 -25.48 -10.60
C LEU A 328 40.65 -25.85 -10.66
N VAL A 329 41.30 -25.98 -9.50
CA VAL A 329 42.73 -26.34 -9.42
C VAL A 329 42.97 -27.80 -9.83
N THR A 330 42.04 -28.70 -9.52
CA THR A 330 42.12 -30.12 -9.91
C THR A 330 41.91 -30.32 -11.41
N ASN A 331 40.97 -29.58 -12.02
CA ASN A 331 40.71 -29.64 -13.47
C ASN A 331 41.81 -28.96 -14.29
N ASN A 332 42.53 -28.00 -13.70
CA ASN A 332 43.64 -27.31 -14.34
C ASN A 332 44.91 -27.38 -13.47
N PRO A 333 45.51 -28.58 -13.32
CA PRO A 333 46.68 -28.74 -12.48
C PRO A 333 47.89 -28.03 -13.12
N ARG A 334 48.77 -27.51 -12.28
CA ARG A 334 50.08 -27.03 -12.74
C ARG A 334 50.93 -28.21 -13.17
N TYR A 335 51.79 -28.00 -14.16
CA TYR A 335 52.74 -29.01 -14.61
C TYR A 335 54.10 -28.84 -13.93
N ILE A 336 54.68 -29.95 -13.49
CA ILE A 336 56.08 -30.06 -13.09
C ILE A 336 56.89 -30.34 -14.35
N VAL A 337 57.87 -29.49 -14.61
CA VAL A 337 58.77 -29.62 -15.77
C VAL A 337 60.18 -29.90 -15.26
N VAL A 338 60.77 -30.99 -15.73
CA VAL A 338 62.17 -31.32 -15.45
C VAL A 338 63.06 -30.30 -16.18
N LYS A 339 64.07 -29.76 -15.49
CA LYS A 339 64.99 -28.77 -16.06
C LYS A 339 65.68 -29.31 -17.31
N GLY A 340 65.52 -28.62 -18.45
CA GLY A 340 66.03 -29.06 -19.76
C GLY A 340 65.11 -30.03 -20.52
N GLY A 341 63.93 -30.33 -19.98
CA GLY A 341 62.91 -31.19 -20.60
C GLY A 341 62.10 -30.52 -21.72
N LEU A 342 62.07 -29.18 -21.75
CA LEU A 342 61.41 -28.37 -22.77
C LEU A 342 62.42 -27.67 -23.66
N VAL A 343 62.18 -27.68 -24.96
CA VAL A 343 62.95 -26.86 -25.93
C VAL A 343 62.58 -25.38 -25.78
N ASN A 344 61.30 -25.10 -25.59
CA ASN A 344 60.79 -23.74 -25.39
C ASN A 344 59.91 -23.67 -24.12
N PRO A 345 60.39 -23.07 -23.02
CA PRO A 345 59.63 -22.93 -21.78
C PRO A 345 58.31 -22.16 -21.92
N ARG A 346 58.16 -21.31 -22.95
CA ARG A 346 56.93 -20.52 -23.18
C ARG A 346 55.73 -21.38 -23.57
N GLU A 347 55.95 -22.54 -24.17
CA GLU A 347 54.90 -23.48 -24.56
C GLU A 347 54.15 -24.07 -23.35
N ALA A 348 54.83 -24.21 -22.21
CA ALA A 348 54.21 -24.70 -20.98
C ALA A 348 53.61 -23.60 -20.09
N VAL A 349 53.89 -22.32 -20.41
CA VAL A 349 53.34 -21.17 -19.67
C VAL A 349 51.95 -20.79 -20.19
N ASP A 350 51.71 -20.94 -21.49
CA ASP A 350 50.42 -20.66 -22.12
C ASP A 350 49.60 -21.95 -22.21
N ASN A 351 48.70 -22.17 -21.24
CA ASN A 351 47.88 -23.38 -21.19
C ASN A 351 46.69 -23.28 -22.17
N ARG A 352 46.97 -23.54 -23.45
CA ARG A 352 45.95 -23.63 -24.50
C ARG A 352 45.35 -25.02 -24.54
N PHE A 353 44.03 -25.09 -24.59
CA PHE A 353 43.32 -26.35 -24.76
C PHE A 353 43.76 -27.04 -26.07
N GLY A 354 44.30 -28.27 -25.96
CA GLY A 354 44.79 -29.02 -27.11
C GLY A 354 46.13 -28.53 -27.71
N GLY A 355 46.86 -27.66 -27.00
CA GLY A 355 48.20 -27.22 -27.43
C GLY A 355 49.21 -28.36 -27.44
N ILE A 356 50.07 -28.39 -28.47
CA ILE A 356 51.18 -29.34 -28.57
C ILE A 356 52.36 -28.78 -27.77
N ILE A 357 53.01 -29.62 -26.96
CA ILE A 357 54.21 -29.25 -26.20
C ILE A 357 55.38 -30.11 -26.65
N ASN A 358 56.49 -29.48 -27.04
CA ASN A 358 57.67 -30.19 -27.51
C ASN A 358 58.57 -30.61 -26.33
N THR A 359 58.59 -31.92 -26.04
CA THR A 359 59.41 -32.51 -24.98
C THR A 359 60.66 -33.19 -25.52
N THR A 360 61.79 -33.02 -24.85
CA THR A 360 63.05 -33.71 -25.20
C THR A 360 63.10 -35.15 -24.71
N ARG A 361 62.31 -35.49 -23.69
CA ARG A 361 62.18 -36.85 -23.11
C ARG A 361 60.73 -37.14 -22.71
N PRO A 362 60.30 -38.42 -22.70
CA PRO A 362 58.90 -38.79 -22.40
C PRO A 362 58.44 -38.44 -20.97
N ASP A 363 59.36 -38.33 -20.02
CA ASP A 363 59.12 -38.02 -18.60
C ASP A 363 59.31 -36.53 -18.24
N ALA A 364 59.56 -35.69 -19.25
CA ALA A 364 59.94 -34.29 -19.06
C ALA A 364 58.83 -33.41 -18.44
N ILE A 365 57.56 -33.80 -18.61
CA ILE A 365 56.40 -33.07 -18.12
C ILE A 365 55.49 -34.04 -17.38
N THR A 366 55.17 -33.72 -16.13
CA THR A 366 54.16 -34.45 -15.35
C THR A 366 53.19 -33.46 -14.71
N PRO A 367 51.89 -33.76 -14.62
CA PRO A 367 50.99 -32.93 -13.84
C PRO A 367 51.39 -32.99 -12.36
N MET A 368 51.39 -31.85 -11.69
CA MET A 368 51.59 -31.80 -10.24
C MET A 368 50.42 -32.54 -9.59
N GLN A 369 50.74 -33.63 -8.89
CA GLN A 369 49.76 -34.41 -8.14
C GLN A 369 49.07 -33.51 -7.11
N GLN A 370 47.80 -33.23 -7.37
CA GLN A 370 46.92 -32.54 -6.43
C GLN A 370 46.35 -33.59 -5.47
N ALA A 371 46.31 -33.28 -4.18
CA ALA A 371 45.55 -34.10 -3.25
C ALA A 371 44.07 -34.05 -3.67
N GLY A 372 43.46 -35.22 -3.83
CA GLY A 372 42.03 -35.32 -4.13
C GLY A 372 41.20 -34.61 -3.07
N LEU A 373 40.04 -34.09 -3.48
CA LEU A 373 39.12 -33.47 -2.52
C LEU A 373 38.73 -34.52 -1.48
N ASN A 374 38.80 -34.15 -0.22
CA ASN A 374 38.34 -35.03 0.84
C ASN A 374 36.82 -35.25 0.71
N PRO A 375 36.34 -36.50 0.51
CA PRO A 375 34.91 -36.79 0.38
C PRO A 375 34.07 -36.37 1.60
N PHE A 376 34.70 -36.28 2.79
CA PHE A 376 34.05 -35.82 4.01
C PHE A 376 33.54 -34.38 3.90
N VAL A 377 34.05 -33.55 2.99
CA VAL A 377 33.56 -32.16 2.80
C VAL A 377 32.09 -32.15 2.36
N PHE A 378 31.68 -33.08 1.50
CA PHE A 378 30.28 -33.19 1.08
C PHE A 378 29.38 -33.67 2.22
N GLN A 379 29.89 -34.55 3.08
CA GLN A 379 29.18 -34.99 4.29
C GLN A 379 29.02 -33.83 5.29
N THR A 380 30.04 -32.99 5.46
CA THR A 380 29.95 -31.79 6.29
C THR A 380 28.92 -30.80 5.75
N VAL A 381 28.84 -30.60 4.43
CA VAL A 381 27.81 -29.74 3.82
C VAL A 381 26.40 -30.28 4.09
N GLN A 382 26.21 -31.61 4.00
CA GLN A 382 24.93 -32.24 4.34
C GLN A 382 24.58 -32.11 5.82
N MET A 383 25.58 -32.27 6.71
CA MET A 383 25.42 -32.06 8.15
C MET A 383 25.00 -30.62 8.45
N MET A 384 25.61 -29.63 7.82
CA MET A 384 25.22 -28.22 7.97
C MET A 384 23.79 -27.95 7.50
N ASP A 385 23.29 -28.67 6.49
CA ASP A 385 21.89 -28.57 6.08
C ASP A 385 20.94 -29.21 7.09
N ALA A 386 21.32 -30.31 7.72
CA ALA A 386 20.58 -30.90 8.83
C ALA A 386 20.56 -29.96 10.04
N ASP A 387 21.72 -29.42 10.44
CA ASP A 387 21.82 -28.45 11.54
C ASP A 387 20.95 -27.20 11.28
N ARG A 388 20.87 -26.75 10.02
CA ARG A 388 19.97 -25.64 9.63
C ARG A 388 18.50 -26.03 9.84
N GLU A 389 18.10 -27.22 9.43
CA GLU A 389 16.73 -27.72 9.65
C GLU A 389 16.42 -27.83 11.14
N ASP A 390 17.35 -28.36 11.94
CA ASP A 390 17.21 -28.47 13.39
C ASP A 390 17.08 -27.10 14.07
N VAL A 391 17.88 -26.11 13.66
CA VAL A 391 17.84 -24.75 14.21
C VAL A 391 16.56 -24.01 13.82
N THR A 392 16.03 -24.25 12.61
CA THR A 392 14.82 -23.58 12.12
C THR A 392 13.54 -24.30 12.50
N GLY A 393 13.61 -25.59 12.85
CA GLY A 393 12.45 -26.44 13.10
C GLY A 393 11.59 -26.71 11.85
N VAL A 394 12.05 -26.29 10.66
CA VAL A 394 11.34 -26.46 9.41
C VAL A 394 12.04 -27.56 8.61
N SER A 395 11.43 -28.74 8.60
CA SER A 395 11.87 -29.86 7.74
C SER A 395 11.70 -29.49 6.26
N ARG A 396 12.57 -30.02 5.39
CA ARG A 396 12.38 -29.95 3.93
C ARG A 396 11.02 -30.45 3.46
N LEU A 397 10.41 -31.42 4.15
CA LEU A 397 9.07 -31.93 3.82
C LEU A 397 7.97 -30.90 4.10
N ALA A 398 8.20 -30.00 5.06
CA ALA A 398 7.24 -28.98 5.50
C ALA A 398 7.36 -27.68 4.69
N GLN A 399 8.36 -27.52 3.82
CA GLN A 399 8.58 -26.29 3.04
C GLN A 399 7.54 -26.04 1.94
N GLY A 400 6.52 -26.89 1.81
CA GLY A 400 5.49 -26.77 0.77
C GLY A 400 6.02 -27.12 -0.62
N LEU A 401 5.18 -26.98 -1.65
CA LEU A 401 5.55 -27.22 -3.05
C LEU A 401 6.77 -26.37 -3.42
N ASN A 402 7.92 -27.02 -3.57
CA ASN A 402 9.13 -26.42 -4.13
C ASN A 402 8.78 -25.76 -5.47
N LYS A 403 9.15 -24.49 -5.62
CA LYS A 403 8.97 -23.72 -6.86
C LYS A 403 10.12 -23.96 -7.82
#